data_AF-A0A0B5AHN8-F1
#
_entry.id   AF-A0A0B5AHN8-F1
#
_cell.length_a   1.000
_cell.length_b   1.000
_cell.length_c   1.000
_cell.angle_alpha   90.00
_cell.angle_beta   90.00
_cell.angle_gamma   90.00
#
_symmetry.space_group_name_H-M   'P 1'
#
loop_
_entity.id
_entity.type
_entity.pdbx_description
1 polymer ?
#
loop_
_entity_poly.entity_id
_entity_poly.type
_entity_poly.pdbx_seq_one_letter_code
_entity_poly.pdbx_strand_id
1 'polypeptide(L)'
;MELLALYYKKYAGAAKASDYVEWACQHLYTDDPEVKKLASMRVKEQLNMFEIEQMFANVMKSLQLTAPSEKACVAAHIKSLHAQLVMPVPQTMQIVNEIYECTVAHDLFEEQMRWQEVSDIIDDFQYGDNQKGYTADQVKQMITAHARKLWHMKPSEMDVTALIGQRVTGIDSEIHFIIQLEQGAIIIECPWRIRNADVILLGETDIQSNQREWRAVSELLAGKTIEDVQLFEQCPLLIIQCGDVFIDVFHASAYFDGWTLTNEADFYVFSMHGGSIA
;
A
#
# COMPACT_ATOMS: atom_id res chain seq x y z
N MET A 1 -15.94 -2.76 -8.05
CA MET A 1 -14.78 -3.28 -8.76
C MET A 1 -14.00 -2.13 -9.34
N GLU A 2 -12.73 -2.05 -8.98
CA GLU A 2 -11.77 -1.09 -9.53
C GLU A 2 -11.37 -1.43 -10.97
N LEU A 3 -10.87 -0.43 -11.71
CA LEU A 3 -10.44 -0.59 -13.11
C LEU A 3 -9.33 -1.65 -13.26
N LEU A 4 -8.34 -1.64 -12.38
CA LEU A 4 -7.23 -2.60 -12.37
C LEU A 4 -7.72 -4.04 -12.16
N ALA A 5 -8.72 -4.24 -11.30
CA ALA A 5 -9.31 -5.56 -11.03
C ALA A 5 -10.11 -6.09 -12.23
N LEU A 6 -10.82 -5.22 -12.94
CA LEU A 6 -11.52 -5.59 -14.18
C LEU A 6 -10.51 -5.99 -15.27
N TYR A 7 -9.45 -5.20 -15.46
CA TYR A 7 -8.42 -5.52 -16.45
C TYR A 7 -7.62 -6.77 -16.09
N TYR A 8 -7.36 -7.02 -14.80
CA TYR A 8 -6.77 -8.30 -14.36
C TYR A 8 -7.62 -9.49 -14.84
N LYS A 9 -8.93 -9.48 -14.56
CA LYS A 9 -9.86 -10.53 -15.04
C LYS A 9 -9.84 -10.65 -16.57
N LYS A 10 -9.72 -9.52 -17.28
CA LYS A 10 -9.66 -9.49 -18.74
C LYS A 10 -8.40 -10.18 -19.27
N TYR A 11 -7.22 -9.85 -18.74
CA TYR A 11 -5.96 -10.47 -19.13
C TYR A 11 -5.91 -11.96 -18.77
N ALA A 12 -6.48 -12.34 -17.63
CA ALA A 12 -6.63 -13.73 -17.21
C ALA A 12 -7.69 -14.52 -18.01
N GLY A 13 -8.40 -13.91 -18.95
CA GLY A 13 -9.47 -14.57 -19.72
C GLY A 13 -10.71 -14.94 -18.91
N ALA A 14 -10.85 -14.39 -17.70
CA ALA A 14 -11.93 -14.68 -16.75
C ALA A 14 -13.03 -13.60 -16.71
N ALA A 15 -12.84 -12.47 -17.40
CA ALA A 15 -13.81 -11.38 -17.42
C ALA A 15 -15.14 -11.82 -18.05
N LYS A 16 -16.23 -11.50 -17.36
CA LYS A 16 -17.60 -11.69 -17.81
C LYS A 16 -18.19 -10.35 -18.22
N ALA A 17 -19.19 -10.38 -19.11
CA ALA A 17 -19.92 -9.20 -19.50
C ALA A 17 -20.52 -8.44 -18.29
N SER A 18 -20.95 -9.15 -17.26
CA SER A 18 -21.45 -8.56 -16.01
C SER A 18 -20.40 -7.75 -15.25
N ASP A 19 -19.11 -8.11 -15.32
CA ASP A 19 -18.03 -7.41 -14.63
C ASP A 19 -17.93 -5.96 -15.13
N TYR A 20 -17.96 -5.75 -16.46
CA TYR A 20 -17.93 -4.42 -17.07
C TYR A 20 -19.15 -3.56 -16.69
N VAL A 21 -20.34 -4.19 -16.64
CA VAL A 21 -21.58 -3.51 -16.25
C VAL A 21 -21.55 -3.13 -14.77
N GLU A 22 -21.05 -4.00 -13.90
CA GLU A 22 -20.86 -3.71 -12.48
C GLU A 22 -19.89 -2.55 -12.27
N TRP A 23 -18.75 -2.58 -12.97
CA TRP A 23 -17.80 -1.47 -12.96
C TRP A 23 -18.49 -0.16 -13.35
N ALA A 24 -19.25 -0.14 -14.45
CA ALA A 24 -19.94 1.07 -14.90
C ALA A 24 -21.01 1.56 -13.90
N CYS A 25 -21.73 0.64 -13.24
CA CYS A 25 -22.71 0.99 -12.21
C CYS A 25 -22.05 1.71 -11.02
N GLN A 26 -20.86 1.31 -10.62
CA GLN A 26 -20.13 1.94 -9.52
C GLN A 26 -19.50 3.28 -9.91
N HIS A 27 -19.35 3.54 -11.21
CA HIS A 27 -18.77 4.78 -11.75
C HIS A 27 -19.82 5.78 -12.27
N LEU A 28 -21.11 5.59 -11.93
CA LEU A 28 -22.18 6.50 -12.36
C LEU A 28 -22.00 7.96 -11.89
N TYR A 29 -21.21 8.18 -10.83
CA TYR A 29 -20.88 9.52 -10.33
C TYR A 29 -20.06 10.37 -11.31
N THR A 30 -19.44 9.75 -12.32
CA THR A 30 -18.69 10.47 -13.37
C THR A 30 -19.60 11.29 -14.29
N ASP A 31 -20.92 11.08 -14.22
CA ASP A 31 -21.96 11.73 -15.03
C ASP A 31 -21.82 11.54 -16.57
N ASP A 32 -20.90 10.67 -17.00
CA ASP A 32 -20.57 10.43 -18.40
C ASP A 32 -21.68 9.64 -19.16
N PRO A 33 -22.08 10.07 -20.37
CA PRO A 33 -23.12 9.40 -21.14
C PRO A 33 -22.79 7.95 -21.53
N GLU A 34 -21.54 7.63 -21.86
CA GLU A 34 -21.14 6.27 -22.22
C GLU A 34 -21.15 5.36 -20.99
N VAL A 35 -20.72 5.87 -19.83
CA VAL A 35 -20.80 5.13 -18.56
C VAL A 35 -22.26 4.79 -18.23
N LYS A 36 -23.18 5.76 -18.36
CA LYS A 36 -24.61 5.54 -18.14
C LYS A 36 -25.20 4.52 -19.12
N LYS A 37 -24.80 4.56 -20.39
CA LYS A 37 -25.21 3.56 -21.39
C LYS A 37 -24.77 2.16 -20.99
N LEU A 38 -23.50 1.97 -20.64
CA LEU A 38 -22.97 0.67 -20.21
C LEU A 38 -23.65 0.18 -18.92
N ALA A 39 -23.81 1.06 -17.93
CA ALA A 39 -24.49 0.73 -16.68
C ALA A 39 -25.97 0.33 -16.90
N SER A 40 -26.65 0.93 -17.89
CA SER A 40 -28.05 0.59 -18.22
C SER A 40 -28.23 -0.85 -18.68
N MET A 41 -27.16 -1.51 -19.16
CA MET A 41 -27.20 -2.89 -19.62
C MET A 41 -27.53 -3.89 -18.48
N ARG A 42 -27.43 -3.47 -17.21
CA ARG A 42 -27.81 -4.29 -16.05
C ARG A 42 -29.25 -4.82 -16.09
N VAL A 43 -30.13 -4.17 -16.84
CA VAL A 43 -31.55 -4.57 -16.99
C VAL A 43 -31.76 -5.68 -18.01
N LYS A 44 -30.75 -5.99 -18.83
CA LYS A 44 -30.83 -7.09 -19.81
C LYS A 44 -30.61 -8.42 -19.11
N GLU A 45 -31.47 -9.40 -19.41
CA GLU A 45 -31.34 -10.77 -18.90
C GLU A 45 -30.12 -11.50 -19.47
N GLN A 46 -29.74 -11.17 -20.71
CA GLN A 46 -28.58 -11.75 -21.38
C GLN A 46 -27.65 -10.64 -21.89
N LEU A 47 -26.38 -10.75 -21.52
CA LEU A 47 -25.34 -9.81 -21.92
C LEU A 47 -24.44 -10.47 -22.97
N ASN A 48 -24.29 -9.81 -24.12
CA ASN A 48 -23.32 -10.22 -25.13
C ASN A 48 -21.95 -9.62 -24.79
N MET A 49 -20.93 -10.47 -24.65
CA MET A 49 -19.58 -10.04 -24.28
C MET A 49 -18.97 -9.04 -25.29
N PHE A 50 -19.11 -9.29 -26.60
CA PHE A 50 -18.53 -8.43 -27.63
C PHE A 50 -19.19 -7.04 -27.66
N GLU A 51 -20.52 -6.98 -27.50
CA GLU A 51 -21.26 -5.71 -27.38
C GLU A 51 -20.75 -4.93 -26.15
N ILE A 52 -20.65 -5.61 -25.00
CA ILE A 52 -20.25 -4.99 -23.74
C ILE A 52 -18.80 -4.50 -23.79
N GLU A 53 -17.88 -5.25 -24.37
CA GLU A 53 -16.49 -4.80 -24.52
C GLU A 53 -16.37 -3.61 -25.47
N GLN A 54 -17.18 -3.57 -26.54
CA GLN A 54 -17.21 -2.41 -27.43
C GLN A 54 -17.77 -1.17 -26.73
N MET A 55 -18.82 -1.33 -25.90
CA MET A 55 -19.35 -0.25 -25.07
C MET A 55 -18.30 0.23 -24.06
N PHE A 56 -17.59 -0.69 -23.41
CA PHE A 56 -16.54 -0.34 -22.47
C PHE A 56 -15.35 0.38 -23.15
N ALA A 57 -14.99 0.01 -24.38
CA ALA A 57 -13.99 0.73 -25.16
C ALA A 57 -14.40 2.19 -25.43
N ASN A 58 -15.69 2.44 -25.69
CA ASN A 58 -16.21 3.80 -25.85
C ASN A 58 -16.15 4.58 -24.53
N VAL A 59 -16.44 3.94 -23.39
CA VAL A 59 -16.29 4.52 -22.06
C VAL A 59 -14.85 4.94 -21.80
N MET A 60 -13.88 4.04 -22.02
CA MET A 60 -12.46 4.33 -21.84
C MET A 60 -12.03 5.54 -22.69
N LYS A 61 -12.51 5.61 -23.94
CA LYS A 61 -12.25 6.75 -24.83
C LYS A 61 -12.90 8.04 -24.32
N SER A 62 -14.15 8.00 -23.86
CA SER A 62 -14.88 9.17 -23.36
C SER A 62 -14.22 9.77 -22.12
N LEU A 63 -13.79 8.90 -21.21
CA LEU A 63 -13.09 9.27 -19.98
C LEU A 63 -11.59 9.56 -20.19
N GLN A 64 -11.08 9.44 -21.42
CA GLN A 64 -9.66 9.60 -21.76
C GLN A 64 -8.74 8.68 -20.94
N LEU A 65 -9.23 7.50 -20.57
CA LEU A 65 -8.49 6.50 -19.83
C LEU A 65 -7.73 5.58 -20.80
N THR A 66 -6.54 5.17 -20.39
CA THR A 66 -5.74 4.16 -21.10
C THR A 66 -5.89 2.81 -20.42
N ALA A 67 -5.72 1.74 -21.19
CA ALA A 67 -5.68 0.39 -20.63
C ALA A 67 -4.45 0.28 -19.70
N PRO A 68 -4.63 -0.12 -18.43
CA PRO A 68 -3.50 -0.39 -17.55
C PRO A 68 -2.68 -1.57 -18.07
N SER A 69 -1.39 -1.60 -17.78
CA SER A 69 -0.55 -2.72 -18.16
C SER A 69 -0.93 -3.99 -17.39
N GLU A 70 -0.70 -5.15 -18.00
CA GLU A 70 -0.91 -6.45 -17.33
C GLU A 70 -0.13 -6.54 -16.02
N LYS A 71 1.14 -6.12 -16.01
CA LYS A 71 1.98 -6.07 -14.80
C LYS A 71 1.34 -5.25 -13.68
N ALA A 72 0.79 -4.06 -13.99
CA ALA A 72 0.12 -3.23 -12.99
C ALA A 72 -1.15 -3.90 -12.44
N CYS A 73 -1.89 -4.59 -13.30
CA CYS A 73 -3.10 -5.31 -12.92
C CYS A 73 -2.78 -6.52 -12.00
N VAL A 74 -1.75 -7.30 -12.34
CA VAL A 74 -1.27 -8.42 -11.52
C VAL A 74 -0.80 -7.94 -10.15
N ALA A 75 0.02 -6.88 -10.10
CA ALA A 75 0.48 -6.31 -8.84
C ALA A 75 -0.68 -5.83 -7.96
N ALA A 76 -1.69 -5.18 -8.55
CA ALA A 76 -2.88 -4.74 -7.83
C ALA A 76 -3.73 -5.91 -7.33
N HIS A 77 -3.84 -6.99 -8.11
CA HIS A 77 -4.57 -8.20 -7.71
C HIS A 77 -3.91 -8.88 -6.51
N ILE A 78 -2.60 -9.14 -6.58
CA ILE A 78 -1.82 -9.72 -5.48
C ILE A 78 -1.95 -8.84 -4.23
N LYS A 79 -1.84 -7.51 -4.37
CA LYS A 79 -2.03 -6.56 -3.26
C LYS A 79 -3.42 -6.67 -2.63
N SER A 80 -4.47 -6.80 -3.44
CA SER A 80 -5.85 -6.97 -2.96
C SER A 80 -6.05 -8.29 -2.21
N LEU A 81 -5.47 -9.39 -2.70
CA LEU A 81 -5.49 -10.69 -2.01
C LEU A 81 -4.75 -10.62 -0.68
N HIS A 82 -3.54 -10.05 -0.68
CA HIS A 82 -2.74 -9.88 0.54
C HIS A 82 -3.45 -9.02 1.58
N ALA A 83 -4.12 -7.93 1.17
CA ALA A 83 -4.90 -7.08 2.07
C ALA A 83 -5.99 -7.85 2.83
N GLN A 84 -6.64 -8.82 2.16
CA GLN A 84 -7.66 -9.66 2.80
C GLN A 84 -7.08 -10.57 3.88
N LEU A 85 -5.82 -11.02 3.72
CA LEU A 85 -5.14 -11.90 4.67
C LEU A 85 -4.70 -11.19 5.96
N VAL A 86 -4.66 -9.85 5.98
CA VAL A 86 -4.34 -9.05 7.17
C VAL A 86 -5.40 -9.26 8.27
N MET A 87 -6.61 -9.64 7.89
CA MET A 87 -7.70 -9.99 8.79
C MET A 87 -8.00 -11.50 8.72
N PRO A 88 -8.47 -12.12 9.81
CA PRO A 88 -8.94 -13.50 9.76
C PRO A 88 -10.12 -13.62 8.78
N VAL A 89 -9.97 -14.42 7.73
CA VAL A 89 -11.03 -14.70 6.75
C VAL A 89 -11.23 -16.22 6.59
N PRO A 90 -12.42 -16.72 6.25
CA PRO A 90 -12.63 -18.16 6.11
C PRO A 90 -11.78 -18.79 5.00
N GLN A 91 -11.55 -18.05 3.90
CA GLN A 91 -10.86 -18.51 2.69
C GLN A 91 -9.34 -18.29 2.71
N THR A 92 -8.73 -18.07 3.89
CA THR A 92 -7.31 -17.70 4.04
C THR A 92 -6.34 -18.60 3.24
N MET A 93 -6.49 -19.93 3.28
CA MET A 93 -5.61 -20.86 2.55
C MET A 93 -5.79 -20.74 1.03
N GLN A 94 -7.03 -20.58 0.55
CA GLN A 94 -7.34 -20.43 -0.87
C GLN A 94 -6.71 -19.15 -1.43
N ILE A 95 -6.78 -18.07 -0.66
CA ILE A 95 -6.17 -16.79 -1.04
C ILE A 95 -4.63 -16.91 -1.11
N VAL A 96 -3.98 -17.63 -0.20
CA VAL A 96 -2.53 -17.86 -0.29
C VAL A 96 -2.15 -18.66 -1.53
N ASN A 97 -2.90 -19.74 -1.81
CA ASN A 97 -2.65 -20.55 -3.01
C ASN A 97 -2.84 -19.70 -4.28
N GLU A 98 -3.86 -18.84 -4.32
CA GLU A 98 -4.08 -17.92 -5.44
C GLU A 98 -2.93 -16.90 -5.59
N ILE A 99 -2.43 -16.33 -4.48
CA ILE A 99 -1.25 -15.45 -4.51
C ILE A 99 -0.06 -16.22 -5.10
N TYR A 100 0.22 -17.42 -4.58
CA TYR A 100 1.37 -18.23 -4.98
C TYR A 100 1.29 -18.62 -6.47
N GLU A 101 0.16 -19.18 -6.91
CA GLU A 101 -0.08 -19.52 -8.32
C GLU A 101 0.05 -18.30 -9.24
N CYS A 102 -0.46 -17.14 -8.81
CA CYS A 102 -0.34 -15.90 -9.56
C CYS A 102 1.14 -15.46 -9.67
N THR A 103 1.92 -15.54 -8.60
CA THR A 103 3.35 -15.21 -8.66
C THR A 103 4.15 -16.13 -9.57
N VAL A 104 3.81 -17.43 -9.61
CA VAL A 104 4.42 -18.41 -10.52
C VAL A 104 4.04 -18.11 -11.98
N ALA A 105 2.76 -17.88 -12.25
CA ALA A 105 2.25 -17.66 -13.61
C ALA A 105 2.82 -16.39 -14.28
N HIS A 106 3.29 -15.42 -13.48
CA HIS A 106 3.82 -14.15 -13.95
C HIS A 106 5.32 -13.95 -13.66
N ASP A 107 6.05 -15.03 -13.36
CA ASP A 107 7.50 -15.03 -13.11
C ASP A 107 7.96 -14.04 -12.02
N LEU A 108 7.15 -13.87 -10.97
CA LEU A 108 7.40 -12.96 -9.84
C LEU A 108 8.17 -13.65 -8.72
N PHE A 109 9.40 -14.07 -9.00
CA PHE A 109 10.21 -14.92 -8.12
C PHE A 109 10.35 -14.38 -6.68
N GLU A 110 10.62 -13.08 -6.51
CA GLU A 110 10.78 -12.48 -5.18
C GLU A 110 9.49 -12.53 -4.35
N GLU A 111 8.33 -12.31 -4.98
CA GLU A 111 7.03 -12.42 -4.29
C GLU A 111 6.66 -13.89 -4.04
N GLN A 112 6.98 -14.78 -4.97
CA GLN A 112 6.80 -16.23 -4.79
C GLN A 112 7.56 -16.72 -3.56
N MET A 113 8.84 -16.34 -3.42
CA MET A 113 9.69 -16.75 -2.29
C MET A 113 9.15 -16.27 -0.94
N ARG A 114 8.44 -15.13 -0.89
CA ARG A 114 7.82 -14.63 0.34
C ARG A 114 6.66 -15.50 0.82
N TRP A 115 6.01 -16.23 -0.06
CA TRP A 115 4.86 -17.09 0.28
C TRP A 115 5.18 -18.59 0.26
N GLN A 116 6.36 -18.99 -0.23
CA GLN A 116 6.77 -20.39 -0.37
C GLN A 116 6.57 -21.22 0.90
N GLU A 117 7.15 -20.81 2.03
CA GLU A 117 7.08 -21.59 3.27
C GLU A 117 5.63 -21.78 3.75
N VAL A 118 4.79 -20.73 3.61
CA VAL A 118 3.39 -20.79 3.98
C VAL A 118 2.61 -21.71 3.04
N SER A 119 2.90 -21.65 1.73
CA SER A 119 2.33 -22.56 0.72
C SER A 119 2.68 -24.02 1.03
N ASP A 120 3.94 -24.31 1.34
CA ASP A 120 4.39 -25.67 1.66
C ASP A 120 3.67 -26.23 2.91
N ILE A 121 3.43 -25.39 3.92
CA ILE A 121 2.67 -25.78 5.11
C ILE A 121 1.20 -26.03 4.79
N ILE A 122 0.60 -25.24 3.89
CA ILE A 122 -0.78 -25.46 3.43
C ILE A 122 -0.87 -26.79 2.69
N ASP A 123 0.08 -27.07 1.80
CA ASP A 123 0.11 -28.31 1.02
C ASP A 123 0.30 -29.55 1.90
N ASP A 124 1.22 -29.52 2.87
CA ASP A 124 1.37 -30.60 3.85
C ASP A 124 0.10 -30.79 4.71
N PHE A 125 -0.53 -29.70 5.13
CA PHE A 125 -1.78 -29.76 5.90
C PHE A 125 -2.96 -30.34 5.10
N GLN A 126 -3.09 -29.98 3.81
CA GLN A 126 -4.23 -30.37 2.98
C GLN A 126 -4.06 -31.75 2.33
N TYR A 127 -2.84 -32.08 1.93
CA TYR A 127 -2.55 -33.24 1.08
C TYR A 127 -1.46 -34.16 1.63
N GLY A 128 -0.69 -33.69 2.61
CA GLY A 128 0.41 -34.44 3.24
C GLY A 128 -0.02 -35.29 4.44
N ASP A 129 0.97 -35.71 5.21
CA ASP A 129 0.79 -36.42 6.48
C ASP A 129 0.63 -35.47 7.67
N ASN A 130 0.72 -34.16 7.44
CA ASN A 130 0.60 -33.11 8.46
C ASN A 130 1.53 -33.43 9.65
N GLN A 131 2.84 -33.57 9.37
CA GLN A 131 3.82 -34.09 10.35
C GLN A 131 3.84 -33.29 11.66
N LYS A 132 3.57 -31.99 11.57
CA LYS A 132 3.55 -31.08 12.72
C LYS A 132 2.21 -31.08 13.46
N GLY A 133 1.20 -31.80 12.97
CA GLY A 133 -0.11 -31.96 13.61
C GLY A 133 -0.89 -30.65 13.68
N TYR A 134 -0.76 -29.78 12.67
CA TYR A 134 -1.46 -28.50 12.64
C TYR A 134 -2.97 -28.70 12.53
N THR A 135 -3.69 -27.85 13.23
CA THR A 135 -5.13 -27.65 13.06
C THR A 135 -5.40 -26.55 12.03
N ALA A 136 -6.60 -26.54 11.45
CA ALA A 136 -7.00 -25.49 10.51
C ALA A 136 -6.88 -24.07 11.11
N ASP A 137 -7.17 -23.91 12.39
CA ASP A 137 -7.09 -22.62 13.07
C ASP A 137 -5.64 -22.17 13.28
N GLN A 138 -4.73 -23.10 13.59
CA GLN A 138 -3.29 -22.78 13.67
C GLN A 138 -2.72 -22.35 12.32
N VAL A 139 -3.09 -23.03 11.23
CA VAL A 139 -2.68 -22.65 9.86
C VAL A 139 -3.21 -21.25 9.53
N LYS A 140 -4.49 -20.96 9.81
CA LYS A 140 -5.07 -19.62 9.60
C LYS A 140 -4.35 -18.54 10.40
N GLN A 141 -4.08 -18.78 11.68
CA GLN A 141 -3.35 -17.83 12.53
C GLN A 141 -1.95 -17.55 12.00
N MET A 142 -1.24 -18.59 11.56
CA MET A 142 0.09 -18.46 10.95
C MET A 142 0.03 -17.63 9.67
N ILE A 143 -0.92 -17.89 8.77
CA ILE A 143 -1.10 -17.13 7.55
C ILE A 143 -1.39 -15.66 7.85
N THR A 144 -2.33 -15.36 8.76
CA THR A 144 -2.63 -13.97 9.13
C THR A 144 -1.43 -13.27 9.77
N ALA A 145 -0.67 -13.95 10.63
CA ALA A 145 0.54 -13.39 11.22
C ALA A 145 1.62 -13.10 10.17
N HIS A 146 1.82 -14.04 9.23
CA HIS A 146 2.76 -13.88 8.11
C HIS A 146 2.34 -12.76 7.17
N ALA A 147 1.06 -12.72 6.79
CA ALA A 147 0.49 -11.67 5.97
C ALA A 147 0.69 -10.29 6.61
N ARG A 148 0.42 -10.14 7.91
CA ARG A 148 0.70 -8.89 8.64
C ARG A 148 2.18 -8.53 8.64
N LYS A 149 3.06 -9.50 8.89
CA LYS A 149 4.51 -9.30 8.85
C LYS A 149 4.94 -8.77 7.48
N LEU A 150 4.49 -9.39 6.39
CA LEU A 150 4.77 -8.91 5.03
C LEU A 150 4.12 -7.54 4.76
N TRP A 151 2.89 -7.32 5.27
CA TRP A 151 2.14 -6.09 5.03
C TRP A 151 2.84 -4.87 5.61
N HIS A 152 3.41 -5.01 6.81
CA HIS A 152 4.12 -3.91 7.47
C HIS A 152 5.57 -3.70 7.00
N MET A 153 6.09 -4.57 6.13
CA MET A 153 7.52 -4.55 5.75
C MET A 153 7.76 -4.47 4.24
N LYS A 154 6.74 -4.17 3.41
CA LYS A 154 6.97 -3.97 1.96
C LYS A 154 7.64 -2.61 1.72
N PRO A 155 8.92 -2.56 1.33
CA PRO A 155 9.61 -1.30 1.05
C PRO A 155 9.01 -0.67 -0.22
N SER A 156 8.99 0.65 -0.26
CA SER A 156 8.67 1.43 -1.46
C SER A 156 9.79 1.33 -2.48
N GLU A 157 9.44 1.28 -3.77
CA GLU A 157 10.39 1.39 -4.87
C GLU A 157 10.89 2.84 -5.08
N MET A 158 10.34 3.82 -4.35
CA MET A 158 10.77 5.21 -4.43
C MET A 158 12.19 5.40 -3.90
N ASP A 159 13.00 6.11 -4.68
CA ASP A 159 14.36 6.46 -4.29
C ASP A 159 14.34 7.64 -3.31
N VAL A 160 14.57 7.34 -2.02
CA VAL A 160 14.73 8.33 -0.94
C VAL A 160 16.20 8.50 -0.51
N THR A 161 17.15 7.94 -1.26
CA THR A 161 18.57 7.92 -0.88
C THR A 161 19.20 9.31 -0.87
N ALA A 162 18.62 10.29 -1.58
CA ALA A 162 19.04 11.68 -1.58
C ALA A 162 18.99 12.36 -0.19
N LEU A 163 18.29 11.76 0.78
CA LEU A 163 18.24 12.23 2.17
C LEU A 163 19.41 11.73 3.00
N ILE A 164 20.04 10.62 2.62
CA ILE A 164 21.13 10.00 3.38
C ILE A 164 22.35 10.91 3.32
N GLY A 165 22.96 11.14 4.47
CA GLY A 165 24.13 12.02 4.62
C GLY A 165 23.79 13.49 4.84
N GLN A 166 22.52 13.91 4.69
CA GLN A 166 22.12 15.27 5.03
C GLN A 166 22.10 15.47 6.56
N ARG A 167 22.51 16.65 7.01
CA ARG A 167 22.45 17.03 8.43
C ARG A 167 21.18 17.81 8.75
N VAL A 168 20.60 17.52 9.91
CA VAL A 168 19.48 18.29 10.47
C VAL A 168 20.02 19.64 10.96
N THR A 169 19.55 20.73 10.36
CA THR A 169 20.01 22.10 10.65
C THR A 169 19.11 22.81 11.67
N GLY A 170 17.86 22.39 11.79
CA GLY A 170 16.90 22.99 12.70
C GLY A 170 15.59 22.21 12.80
N ILE A 171 14.78 22.58 13.78
CA ILE A 171 13.41 22.08 13.96
C ILE A 171 12.49 23.30 14.02
N ASP A 172 11.48 23.31 13.16
CA ASP A 172 10.39 24.29 13.17
C ASP A 172 9.09 23.56 13.51
N SER A 173 8.26 24.19 14.32
CA SER A 173 7.04 23.63 14.88
C SER A 173 5.94 24.66 15.06
N GLU A 174 6.04 25.83 14.42
CA GLU A 174 5.05 26.90 14.59
C GLU A 174 3.67 26.52 14.01
N ILE A 175 3.66 25.79 12.89
CA ILE A 175 2.44 25.40 12.17
C ILE A 175 2.43 23.88 11.88
N HIS A 176 3.55 23.34 11.42
CA HIS A 176 3.75 21.90 11.17
C HIS A 176 5.04 21.45 11.84
N PHE A 177 5.20 20.14 12.09
CA PHE A 177 6.48 19.62 12.54
C PHE A 177 7.43 19.50 11.35
N ILE A 178 8.38 20.43 11.25
CA ILE A 178 9.34 20.53 10.15
C ILE A 178 10.75 20.25 10.67
N ILE A 179 11.42 19.28 10.05
CA ILE A 179 12.84 19.01 10.24
C ILE A 179 13.58 19.65 9.08
N GLN A 180 14.35 20.70 9.36
CA GLN A 180 15.16 21.38 8.35
C GLN A 180 16.44 20.58 8.10
N LEU A 181 16.76 20.38 6.82
CA LEU A 181 17.98 19.71 6.39
C LEU A 181 18.96 20.73 5.79
N GLU A 182 20.14 20.27 5.40
CA GLU A 182 21.07 21.10 4.63
C GLU A 182 20.53 21.43 3.24
N GLN A 183 19.74 20.53 2.64
CA GLN A 183 19.07 20.73 1.36
C GLN A 183 17.62 20.26 1.44
N GLY A 184 16.70 21.18 1.73
CA GLY A 184 15.26 20.91 1.83
C GLY A 184 14.78 20.64 3.25
N ALA A 185 13.67 19.91 3.37
CA ALA A 185 13.02 19.65 4.65
C ALA A 185 12.17 18.37 4.65
N ILE A 186 11.91 17.88 5.86
CA ILE A 186 10.92 16.83 6.16
C ILE A 186 9.76 17.51 6.89
N ILE A 187 8.58 17.51 6.28
CA ILE A 187 7.38 18.14 6.82
C ILE A 187 6.44 17.03 7.27
N ILE A 188 6.12 17.00 8.56
CA ILE A 188 5.32 15.95 9.20
C ILE A 188 4.00 16.56 9.66
N GLU A 189 2.90 16.07 9.06
CA GLU A 189 1.52 16.50 9.37
C GLU A 189 0.70 15.37 10.02
N CYS A 190 1.35 14.27 10.37
CA CYS A 190 0.74 13.05 10.89
C CYS A 190 1.40 12.60 12.19
N PRO A 191 0.85 11.57 12.87
CA PRO A 191 1.46 11.03 14.08
C PRO A 191 2.89 10.54 13.88
N TRP A 192 3.71 10.78 14.89
CA TRP A 192 5.13 10.48 14.84
C TRP A 192 5.64 10.06 16.21
N ARG A 193 6.79 9.36 16.21
CA ARG A 193 7.55 9.10 17.43
C ARG A 193 9.04 9.14 17.16
N ILE A 194 9.79 9.56 18.17
CA ILE A 194 11.24 9.48 18.23
C ILE A 194 11.60 8.37 19.22
N ARG A 195 12.41 7.42 18.80
CA ARG A 195 12.83 6.26 19.62
C ARG A 195 14.32 5.99 19.45
N ASN A 196 14.90 5.21 20.35
CA ASN A 196 16.14 4.49 20.07
C ASN A 196 15.81 3.00 19.84
N ALA A 197 16.81 2.12 19.93
CA ALA A 197 16.61 0.68 19.74
C ALA A 197 15.70 0.05 20.83
N ASP A 198 15.69 0.61 22.04
CA ASP A 198 15.12 -0.03 23.22
C ASP A 198 13.82 0.62 23.71
N VAL A 199 13.66 1.94 23.49
CA VAL A 199 12.57 2.72 24.07
C VAL A 199 12.08 3.83 23.14
N ILE A 200 10.80 4.17 23.28
CA ILE A 200 10.22 5.41 22.73
C ILE A 200 10.66 6.56 23.63
N LEU A 201 11.36 7.54 23.05
CA LEU A 201 11.86 8.73 23.75
C LEU A 201 10.80 9.84 23.77
N LEU A 202 10.11 10.03 22.64
CA LEU A 202 9.06 11.02 22.45
C LEU A 202 8.07 10.55 21.38
N GLY A 203 6.87 11.11 21.33
CA GLY A 203 5.95 10.92 20.23
C GLY A 203 4.60 11.55 20.49
N GLU A 204 3.88 11.83 19.40
CA GLU A 204 2.57 12.49 19.45
C GLU A 204 1.59 11.84 18.48
N THR A 205 0.34 11.75 18.92
CA THR A 205 -0.76 11.15 18.14
C THR A 205 -1.63 12.19 17.44
N ASP A 206 -1.46 13.47 17.75
CA ASP A 206 -2.15 14.61 17.12
C ASP A 206 -1.30 15.86 17.31
N ILE A 207 -0.96 16.54 16.20
CA ILE A 207 -0.11 17.74 16.17
C ILE A 207 -0.66 18.87 17.05
N GLN A 208 -1.98 18.92 17.26
CA GLN A 208 -2.62 19.99 18.04
C GLN A 208 -2.75 19.66 19.54
N SER A 209 -2.45 18.44 19.98
CA SER A 209 -2.86 17.98 21.30
C SER A 209 -1.90 18.31 22.46
N ASN A 210 -0.65 18.72 22.21
CA ASN A 210 0.27 19.13 23.28
C ASN A 210 1.36 20.13 22.83
N GLN A 211 1.41 21.29 23.50
CA GLN A 211 2.56 22.20 23.50
C GLN A 211 3.74 21.64 24.33
N ARG A 212 4.14 20.36 24.17
CA ARG A 212 5.23 19.75 24.95
C ARG A 212 6.54 19.68 24.16
N GLU A 213 7.50 20.45 24.70
CA GLU A 213 8.96 20.36 24.57
C GLU A 213 9.57 20.12 23.17
N TRP A 214 9.24 20.98 22.20
CA TRP A 214 10.01 21.12 20.94
C TRP A 214 11.51 21.29 21.16
N ARG A 215 11.90 21.82 22.33
CA ARG A 215 13.28 21.84 22.79
C ARG A 215 13.90 20.45 22.89
N ALA A 216 13.19 19.46 23.43
CA ALA A 216 13.67 18.08 23.52
C ALA A 216 13.81 17.44 22.14
N VAL A 217 12.89 17.73 21.21
CA VAL A 217 13.01 17.30 19.80
C VAL A 217 14.27 17.90 19.15
N SER A 218 14.48 19.20 19.33
CA SER A 218 15.67 19.90 18.83
C SER A 218 16.96 19.33 19.45
N GLU A 219 16.98 19.07 20.75
CA GLU A 219 18.13 18.45 21.44
C GLU A 219 18.40 17.02 20.95
N LEU A 220 17.38 16.26 20.54
CA LEU A 220 17.52 14.91 20.02
C LEU A 220 18.00 14.85 18.56
N LEU A 221 17.59 15.81 17.73
CA LEU A 221 17.75 15.72 16.27
C LEU A 221 18.73 16.75 15.69
N ALA A 222 18.79 17.98 16.21
CA ALA A 222 19.58 19.05 15.61
C ALA A 222 21.07 18.72 15.60
N GLY A 223 21.70 18.91 14.45
CA GLY A 223 23.11 18.59 14.21
C GLY A 223 23.39 17.12 13.89
N LYS A 224 22.42 16.22 13.99
CA LYS A 224 22.59 14.81 13.59
C LYS A 224 22.53 14.65 12.07
N THR A 225 23.23 13.65 11.58
CA THR A 225 23.22 13.25 10.16
C THR A 225 22.25 12.09 9.97
N ILE A 226 21.49 12.13 8.88
CA ILE A 226 20.62 11.03 8.47
C ILE A 226 21.51 9.87 7.96
N GLU A 227 21.44 8.73 8.64
CA GLU A 227 22.24 7.54 8.32
C GLU A 227 21.46 6.53 7.45
N ASP A 228 20.14 6.47 7.62
CA ASP A 228 19.27 5.55 6.90
C ASP A 228 17.85 6.12 6.75
N VAL A 229 17.15 5.75 5.67
CA VAL A 229 15.76 6.10 5.43
C VAL A 229 15.03 4.89 4.84
N GLN A 230 13.95 4.46 5.49
CA GLN A 230 13.11 3.36 5.05
C GLN A 230 11.69 3.85 4.86
N LEU A 231 11.11 3.54 3.70
CA LEU A 231 9.75 3.91 3.35
C LEU A 231 8.95 2.64 3.04
N PHE A 232 7.81 2.46 3.70
CA PHE A 232 6.96 1.28 3.52
C PHE A 232 5.62 1.65 2.86
N GLU A 233 5.16 0.90 1.85
CA GLU A 233 4.03 1.32 1.00
C GLU A 233 2.64 1.07 1.59
N GLN A 234 2.48 0.02 2.42
CA GLN A 234 1.17 -0.53 2.77
C GLN A 234 0.66 -0.06 4.15
N CYS A 235 1.57 0.46 4.96
CA CYS A 235 1.35 1.42 6.03
C CYS A 235 2.43 2.45 5.74
N PRO A 236 2.11 3.70 5.34
CA PRO A 236 3.10 4.73 4.99
C PRO A 236 3.85 5.09 6.26
N LEU A 237 4.81 4.23 6.56
CA LEU A 237 5.73 4.30 7.66
C LEU A 237 7.02 4.77 7.03
N LEU A 238 7.36 6.00 7.34
CA LEU A 238 8.65 6.55 7.03
C LEU A 238 9.50 6.44 8.30
N ILE A 239 10.58 5.68 8.22
CA ILE A 239 11.59 5.57 9.28
C ILE A 239 12.82 6.33 8.82
N ILE A 240 13.25 7.30 9.62
CA ILE A 240 14.48 8.07 9.39
C ILE A 240 15.41 7.84 10.57
N GLN A 241 16.61 7.35 10.31
CA GLN A 241 17.65 7.17 11.34
C GLN A 241 18.59 8.38 11.35
N CYS A 242 18.76 8.97 12.54
CA CYS A 242 19.71 10.03 12.82
C CYS A 242 20.64 9.58 13.97
N GLY A 243 21.78 8.96 13.64
CA GLY A 243 22.66 8.33 14.63
C GLY A 243 21.94 7.18 15.37
N ASP A 244 21.93 7.23 16.69
CA ASP A 244 21.30 6.23 17.58
C ASP A 244 19.77 6.40 17.75
N VAL A 245 19.18 7.37 17.04
CA VAL A 245 17.78 7.75 17.18
C VAL A 245 17.03 7.54 15.85
N PHE A 246 15.78 7.11 15.95
CA PHE A 246 14.89 6.88 14.82
C PHE A 246 13.64 7.75 14.95
N ILE A 247 13.23 8.34 13.85
CA ILE A 247 11.95 9.03 13.69
C ILE A 247 11.05 8.09 12.89
N ASP A 248 9.98 7.62 13.51
CA ASP A 248 8.93 6.86 12.83
C ASP A 248 7.74 7.80 12.56
N VAL A 249 7.35 7.97 11.30
CA VAL A 249 6.23 8.79 10.85
C VAL A 249 5.18 7.87 10.25
N PHE A 250 3.94 7.89 10.75
CA PHE A 250 2.90 6.94 10.36
C PHE A 250 1.53 7.62 10.20
N HIS A 251 0.74 7.10 9.25
CA HIS A 251 -0.65 7.54 9.10
C HIS A 251 -1.54 6.89 10.16
N ALA A 252 -2.30 7.69 10.90
CA ALA A 252 -3.31 7.20 11.83
C ALA A 252 -4.74 7.38 11.30
N SER A 253 -4.94 8.27 10.32
CA SER A 253 -6.22 8.55 9.67
C SER A 253 -6.17 8.39 8.15
N ALA A 254 -7.26 7.88 7.58
CA ALA A 254 -7.44 7.75 6.13
C ALA A 254 -7.79 9.09 5.43
N TYR A 255 -8.04 10.17 6.18
CA TYR A 255 -8.70 11.36 5.63
C TYR A 255 -7.93 12.68 5.74
N PHE A 256 -7.01 12.86 6.70
CA PHE A 256 -6.43 14.18 7.01
C PHE A 256 -4.92 14.20 7.31
N ASP A 257 -4.19 13.12 6.99
CA ASP A 257 -2.79 12.94 7.41
C ASP A 257 -1.84 12.79 6.20
N GLY A 258 -0.66 13.38 6.30
CA GLY A 258 0.42 13.25 5.32
C GLY A 258 1.80 13.63 5.85
N TRP A 259 2.81 13.44 5.01
CA TRP A 259 4.16 13.96 5.21
C TRP A 259 4.78 14.28 3.84
N THR A 260 5.74 15.17 3.82
CA THR A 260 6.45 15.61 2.61
C THR A 260 7.96 15.58 2.83
N LEU A 261 8.69 15.10 1.83
CA LEU A 261 10.14 15.12 1.73
C LEU A 261 10.53 15.98 0.54
N THR A 262 11.44 16.93 0.75
CA THR A 262 11.90 17.82 -0.31
C THR A 262 13.42 17.95 -0.31
N ASN A 263 14.00 18.25 -1.48
CA ASN A 263 15.33 18.84 -1.59
C ASN A 263 15.31 20.08 -2.50
N GLU A 264 16.44 20.81 -2.60
CA GLU A 264 16.56 21.98 -3.49
C GLU A 264 16.64 21.63 -4.99
N ALA A 265 16.82 20.35 -5.34
CA ALA A 265 17.10 19.84 -6.69
C ALA A 265 15.90 19.06 -7.28
N ASP A 266 14.70 19.64 -7.20
CA ASP A 266 13.44 19.10 -7.76
C ASP A 266 13.00 17.72 -7.21
N PHE A 267 13.56 17.24 -6.09
CA PHE A 267 13.05 16.05 -5.40
C PHE A 267 11.89 16.44 -4.50
N TYR A 268 10.73 15.82 -4.74
CA TYR A 268 9.52 16.03 -3.96
C TYR A 268 8.78 14.71 -3.84
N VAL A 269 8.69 14.17 -2.62
CA VAL A 269 7.91 12.96 -2.32
C VAL A 269 6.93 13.30 -1.23
N PHE A 270 5.66 12.94 -1.40
CA PHE A 270 4.66 13.20 -0.39
C PHE A 270 3.69 12.04 -0.25
N SER A 271 3.21 11.83 0.97
CA SER A 271 2.10 10.92 1.20
C SER A 271 0.79 11.69 1.20
N MET A 272 -0.15 11.25 0.37
CA MET A 272 -1.51 11.76 0.34
C MET A 272 -2.40 11.09 1.40
N HIS A 273 -3.53 11.73 1.67
CA HIS A 273 -4.63 11.17 2.44
C HIS A 273 -4.95 9.73 2.01
N GLY A 274 -5.03 8.81 2.98
CA GLY A 274 -5.25 7.39 2.72
C GLY A 274 -3.97 6.58 2.46
N GLY A 275 -2.81 7.23 2.50
CA GLY A 275 -1.50 6.57 2.50
C GLY A 275 -0.92 6.21 1.13
N SER A 276 -1.47 6.73 0.04
CA SER A 276 -0.78 6.66 -1.25
C SER A 276 0.43 7.60 -1.25
N ILE A 277 1.54 7.18 -1.85
CA ILE A 277 2.76 7.99 -1.96
C ILE A 277 2.91 8.45 -3.42
N ALA A 278 3.27 9.71 -3.63
CA ALA A 278 3.43 10.35 -4.95
C ALA A 278 4.73 11.16 -5.02
#